data_AF-A0A439D2U8-F1
#
_entry.id   AF-A0A439D2U8-F1
#
_cell.length_a   1.000
_cell.length_b   1.000
_cell.length_c   1.000
_cell.angle_alpha   90.00
_cell.angle_beta   90.00
_cell.angle_gamma   90.00
#
_symmetry.space_group_name_H-M   'P 1'
#
loop_
_entity.id
_entity.type
_entity.pdbx_description
1 polymer ?
#
loop_
_entity_poly.entity_id
_entity_poly.type
_entity_poly.pdbx_seq_one_letter_code
_entity_poly.pdbx_strand_id
1 'polypeptide(L)'
;MPPRPSPTHFLCIPLVTAVSHRQLSASLSSFRADVTSPESFGIPDQAIRPIGTLHLTLGVMSFPKNEGLEEAVALLKTIIPRQILADIAAPPPTKQAAEVGGLPGPLPPPLLVTLKSLHTMQSAAKASVLYAPPIDNGILTKFCEELRSAFQKAGLMMEDNRPLLLHATILNTIYVKGKNASRGGKGKSREKLTIDARQILDRYEDYLWMEDVPIEKIAICKMGAKKQENGDEAYEVEAEIDMV
;
A
#
# COMPACT_ATOMS: atom_id res chain seq x y z
N MET A 1 11.51 -23.59 -13.66
CA MET A 1 11.99 -22.34 -13.04
C MET A 1 12.19 -22.59 -11.56
N PRO A 2 13.28 -22.11 -10.94
CA PRO A 2 13.41 -22.16 -9.49
C PRO A 2 12.23 -21.41 -8.82
N PRO A 3 11.82 -21.80 -7.61
CA PRO A 3 10.76 -21.11 -6.88
C PRO A 3 11.14 -19.65 -6.66
N ARG A 4 10.18 -18.74 -6.86
CA ARG A 4 10.41 -17.31 -6.65
C ARG A 4 10.85 -17.09 -5.19
N PRO A 5 11.92 -16.32 -4.95
CA PRO A 5 12.35 -16.05 -3.60
C PRO A 5 11.26 -15.27 -2.84
N SER A 6 11.09 -15.59 -1.56
CA SER A 6 10.10 -14.91 -0.71
C SER A 6 10.40 -13.42 -0.62
N PRO A 7 9.41 -12.54 -0.80
CA PRO A 7 9.59 -11.11 -0.59
C PRO A 7 10.11 -10.79 0.82
N THR A 8 11.04 -9.85 0.91
CA THR A 8 11.59 -9.36 2.20
C THR A 8 11.34 -7.87 2.40
N HIS A 9 11.21 -7.11 1.31
CA HIS A 9 10.98 -5.67 1.34
C HIS A 9 9.92 -5.30 0.31
N PHE A 10 9.41 -4.08 0.41
CA PHE A 10 8.48 -3.52 -0.55
C PHE A 10 8.70 -2.02 -0.70
N LEU A 11 8.46 -1.53 -1.92
CA LEU A 11 8.39 -0.10 -2.21
C LEU A 11 6.93 0.33 -1.98
N CYS A 12 6.73 1.43 -1.26
CA CYS A 12 5.39 1.93 -0.96
C CYS A 12 5.30 3.45 -0.89
N ILE A 13 4.05 3.91 -0.88
CA ILE A 13 3.67 5.22 -0.37
C ILE A 13 3.06 5.02 1.02
N PRO A 14 3.73 5.46 2.11
CA PRO A 14 3.14 5.49 3.44
C PRO A 14 1.94 6.45 3.46
N LEU A 15 0.83 6.01 4.06
CA LEU A 15 -0.40 6.82 4.08
C LEU A 15 -0.62 7.54 5.40
N VAL A 16 0.10 7.17 6.46
CA VAL A 16 0.01 7.83 7.76
C VAL A 16 1.02 8.96 7.85
N THR A 17 0.51 10.18 7.81
CA THR A 17 1.28 11.42 7.97
C THR A 17 0.66 12.28 9.07
N ALA A 18 1.27 13.42 9.40
CA ALA A 18 0.69 14.35 10.37
C ALA A 18 -0.73 14.82 9.94
N VAL A 19 -0.99 14.92 8.64
CA VAL A 19 -2.25 15.39 8.08
C VAL A 19 -3.31 14.28 8.07
N SER A 20 -2.94 13.07 7.65
CA SER A 20 -3.90 11.97 7.50
C SER A 20 -4.20 11.22 8.81
N HIS A 21 -3.28 11.26 9.79
CA HIS A 21 -3.39 10.44 11.00
C HIS A 21 -4.73 10.61 11.71
N ARG A 22 -5.22 11.84 11.86
CA ARG A 22 -6.53 12.09 12.50
C ARG A 22 -7.68 11.44 11.73
N GLN A 23 -7.74 11.63 10.40
CA GLN A 23 -8.81 11.07 9.56
C GLN A 23 -8.79 9.55 9.59
N LEU A 24 -7.63 8.94 9.32
CA LEU A 24 -7.44 7.49 9.29
C LEU A 24 -7.69 6.86 10.66
N SER A 25 -7.26 7.51 11.75
CA SER A 25 -7.50 6.99 13.11
C SER A 25 -8.99 6.96 13.44
N ALA A 26 -9.72 8.03 13.12
CA ALA A 26 -11.16 8.08 13.35
C ALA A 26 -11.92 7.06 12.49
N SER A 27 -11.63 7.02 11.18
CA SER A 27 -12.32 6.15 10.24
C SER A 27 -12.04 4.66 10.51
N LEU A 28 -10.79 4.31 10.82
CA LEU A 28 -10.41 2.95 11.18
C LEU A 28 -10.97 2.52 12.54
N SER A 29 -11.03 3.43 13.52
CA SER A 29 -11.61 3.13 14.83
C SER A 29 -13.11 2.86 14.74
N SER A 30 -13.85 3.65 13.96
CA SER A 30 -15.27 3.43 13.71
C SER A 30 -15.52 2.11 12.99
N PHE A 31 -14.75 1.83 11.93
CA PHE A 31 -14.81 0.54 11.22
C PHE A 31 -14.54 -0.62 12.17
N ARG A 32 -13.46 -0.55 12.96
CA ARG A 32 -13.08 -1.57 13.93
C ARG A 32 -14.18 -1.84 14.94
N ALA A 33 -14.78 -0.80 15.52
CA ALA A 33 -15.86 -0.94 16.51
C ALA A 33 -17.08 -1.66 15.92
N ASP A 34 -17.46 -1.31 14.69
CA ASP A 34 -18.58 -1.97 14.00
C ASP A 34 -18.25 -3.43 13.65
N VAL A 35 -17.17 -3.68 12.90
CA VAL A 35 -16.92 -5.02 12.37
C VAL A 35 -16.54 -6.05 13.42
N THR A 36 -15.98 -5.61 14.56
CA THR A 36 -15.62 -6.53 15.65
C THR A 36 -16.78 -6.81 16.61
N SER A 37 -17.86 -6.03 16.57
CA SER A 37 -19.05 -6.26 17.40
C SER A 37 -19.69 -7.62 17.07
N PRO A 38 -19.96 -8.47 18.08
CA PRO A 38 -20.70 -9.73 17.90
C PRO A 38 -22.11 -9.55 17.33
N GLU A 39 -22.72 -8.39 17.56
CA GLU A 39 -24.05 -8.01 17.10
C GLU A 39 -24.05 -7.55 15.63
N SER A 40 -22.88 -7.30 15.07
CA SER A 40 -22.67 -6.87 13.69
C SER A 40 -22.04 -8.02 12.89
N PHE A 41 -20.72 -7.99 12.67
CA PHE A 41 -20.03 -8.98 11.84
C PHE A 41 -19.17 -9.98 12.63
N GLY A 42 -18.90 -9.71 13.92
CA GLY A 42 -18.12 -10.61 14.78
C GLY A 42 -16.71 -10.92 14.28
N ILE A 43 -16.10 -10.00 13.52
CA ILE A 43 -14.76 -10.19 12.96
C ILE A 43 -13.73 -10.18 14.10
N PRO A 44 -12.77 -11.11 14.12
CA PRO A 44 -11.69 -11.07 15.09
C PRO A 44 -10.90 -9.77 14.98
N ASP A 45 -10.73 -9.08 16.10
CA ASP A 45 -10.01 -7.82 16.21
C ASP A 45 -8.60 -7.84 15.57
N GLN A 46 -7.92 -8.98 15.65
CA GLN A 46 -6.58 -9.15 15.06
C GLN A 46 -6.57 -9.14 13.53
N ALA A 47 -7.72 -9.26 12.87
CA ALA A 47 -7.82 -9.15 11.43
C ALA A 47 -7.71 -7.69 10.96
N ILE A 48 -8.01 -6.72 11.83
CA ILE A 48 -7.99 -5.30 11.49
C ILE A 48 -6.55 -4.82 11.49
N ARG A 49 -6.14 -4.17 10.42
CA ARG A 49 -4.77 -3.71 10.24
C ARG A 49 -4.48 -2.53 11.19
N PRO A 50 -3.34 -2.52 11.89
CA PRO A 50 -2.94 -1.39 12.71
C PRO A 50 -2.69 -0.15 11.83
N ILE A 51 -2.97 1.05 12.36
CA ILE A 51 -2.95 2.29 11.56
C ILE A 51 -1.57 2.55 10.97
N GLY A 52 -0.49 2.39 11.76
CA GLY A 52 0.89 2.54 11.31
C GLY A 52 1.34 1.58 10.20
N THR A 53 0.47 0.65 9.79
CA THR A 53 0.72 -0.26 8.67
C THR A 53 0.02 0.12 7.36
N LEU A 54 -0.77 1.18 7.33
CA LEU A 54 -1.50 1.61 6.13
C LEU A 54 -0.56 2.27 5.11
N HIS A 55 -0.51 1.69 3.91
CA HIS A 55 0.35 2.12 2.81
C HIS A 55 -0.24 1.65 1.47
N LEU A 56 0.20 2.25 0.36
CA LEU A 56 0.00 1.72 -0.99
C LEU A 56 1.27 0.98 -1.43
N THR A 57 1.18 -0.33 -1.64
CA THR A 57 2.32 -1.12 -2.14
C THR A 57 2.51 -0.88 -3.65
N LEU A 58 3.70 -0.48 -4.06
CA LEU A 58 4.06 -0.28 -5.47
C LEU A 58 4.71 -1.51 -6.08
N GLY A 59 5.40 -2.29 -5.25
CA GLY A 59 5.95 -3.58 -5.64
C GLY A 59 6.81 -4.21 -4.53
N VAL A 60 7.16 -5.47 -4.74
CA VAL A 60 7.87 -6.28 -3.74
C VAL A 60 9.26 -6.68 -4.22
N MET A 61 10.21 -6.69 -3.29
CA MET A 61 11.61 -7.01 -3.54
C MET A 61 12.06 -8.15 -2.63
N SER A 62 13.09 -8.87 -3.05
CA SER A 62 13.66 -9.97 -2.26
C SER A 62 15.18 -9.80 -2.17
N PHE A 63 15.63 -9.43 -0.97
CA PHE A 63 17.03 -9.26 -0.60
C PHE A 63 17.38 -10.27 0.49
N PRO A 64 17.56 -11.57 0.15
CA PRO A 64 18.03 -12.54 1.12
C PRO A 64 19.41 -12.12 1.63
N LYS A 65 19.60 -12.16 2.96
CA LYS A 65 20.84 -11.68 3.62
C LYS A 65 21.18 -10.20 3.33
N ASN A 66 20.19 -9.40 2.92
CA ASN A 66 20.33 -7.99 2.54
C ASN A 66 21.16 -7.74 1.27
N GLU A 67 21.47 -8.78 0.49
CA GLU A 67 22.16 -8.62 -0.81
C GLU A 67 21.25 -7.84 -1.77
N GLY A 68 21.73 -6.70 -2.30
CA GLY A 68 20.97 -5.79 -3.18
C GLY A 68 20.16 -4.70 -2.47
N LEU A 69 20.05 -4.72 -1.13
CA LEU A 69 19.29 -3.70 -0.39
C LEU A 69 19.92 -2.31 -0.51
N GLU A 70 21.25 -2.21 -0.37
CA GLU A 70 21.96 -0.92 -0.50
C GLU A 70 21.79 -0.31 -1.89
N GLU A 71 21.77 -1.13 -2.94
CA GLU A 71 21.51 -0.70 -4.31
C GLU A 71 20.09 -0.16 -4.47
N ALA A 72 19.09 -0.80 -3.86
CA ALA A 72 17.71 -0.33 -3.85
C ALA A 72 17.53 0.98 -3.08
N VAL A 73 18.21 1.12 -1.95
CA VAL A 73 18.24 2.38 -1.17
C VAL A 73 18.93 3.48 -1.97
N ALA A 74 20.05 3.18 -2.63
CA ALA A 74 20.76 4.12 -3.47
C ALA A 74 19.88 4.57 -4.64
N LEU A 75 19.20 3.63 -5.33
CA LEU A 75 18.27 3.94 -6.41
C LEU A 75 17.13 4.84 -5.92
N LEU A 76 16.49 4.52 -4.79
CA LEU A 76 15.44 5.36 -4.23
C LEU A 76 15.90 6.81 -4.07
N LYS A 77 17.11 7.02 -3.52
CA LYS A 77 17.68 8.36 -3.28
C LYS A 77 18.00 9.13 -4.56
N THR A 78 18.11 8.47 -5.71
CA THR A 78 18.31 9.15 -7.01
C THR A 78 17.00 9.60 -7.66
N ILE A 79 15.86 9.11 -7.19
CA ILE A 79 14.55 9.47 -7.77
C ILE A 79 14.20 10.90 -7.39
N ILE A 80 13.73 11.67 -8.37
CA ILE A 80 13.21 13.02 -8.20
C ILE A 80 11.70 12.97 -8.48
N PRO A 81 10.84 12.80 -7.46
CA PRO A 81 9.41 12.58 -7.66
C PRO A 81 8.72 13.68 -8.47
N ARG A 82 9.14 14.94 -8.26
CA ARG A 82 8.64 16.10 -9.01
C ARG A 82 8.89 15.99 -10.51
N GLN A 83 10.03 15.42 -10.92
CA GLN A 83 10.34 15.25 -12.33
C GLN A 83 9.40 14.23 -12.96
N ILE A 84 9.16 13.11 -12.28
CA ILE A 84 8.21 12.08 -12.74
C ILE A 84 6.81 12.69 -12.92
N LEU A 85 6.34 13.50 -11.96
CA LEU A 85 5.04 14.17 -12.07
C LEU A 85 4.99 15.18 -13.22
N ALA A 86 6.06 15.95 -13.42
CA ALA A 86 6.16 16.89 -14.54
C ALA A 86 6.12 16.16 -15.89
N ASP A 87 6.80 15.03 -16.02
CA ASP A 87 6.82 14.21 -17.23
C ASP A 87 5.45 13.60 -17.54
N ILE A 88 4.70 13.18 -16.51
CA ILE A 88 3.32 12.68 -16.66
C ILE A 88 2.35 13.79 -17.08
N ALA A 89 2.55 15.00 -16.59
CA ALA A 89 1.72 16.16 -16.91
C ALA A 89 2.05 16.78 -18.28
N ALA A 90 3.25 16.50 -18.83
CA ALA A 90 3.67 17.04 -20.11
C ALA A 90 2.76 16.54 -21.25
N PRO A 91 2.31 17.43 -22.17
CA PRO A 91 1.59 17.00 -23.35
C PRO A 91 2.47 16.09 -24.22
N PRO A 92 1.89 15.12 -24.95
CA PRO A 92 2.65 14.25 -25.83
C PRO A 92 3.43 15.10 -26.86
N PRO A 93 4.68 14.71 -27.19
CA PRO A 93 5.51 15.51 -28.08
C PRO A 93 4.87 15.58 -29.47
N THR A 94 4.27 16.72 -29.79
CA THR A 94 3.91 17.07 -31.17
C THR A 94 5.20 17.30 -31.96
N LYS A 95 5.26 16.78 -33.20
CA LYS A 95 6.42 16.86 -34.12
C LYS A 95 6.87 18.29 -34.51
N GLN A 96 6.42 19.34 -33.82
CA GLN A 96 6.60 20.75 -34.19
C GLN A 96 7.04 21.68 -33.05
N ALA A 97 7.58 21.15 -31.94
CA ALA A 97 8.14 21.99 -30.88
C ALA A 97 9.61 21.64 -30.62
N ALA A 98 10.45 21.82 -31.64
CA ALA A 98 11.85 22.12 -31.42
C ALA A 98 11.96 23.66 -31.36
N GLU A 99 12.63 24.16 -30.33
CA GLU A 99 12.98 25.56 -30.12
C GLU A 99 11.89 26.48 -29.52
N VAL A 100 11.65 26.34 -28.22
CA VAL A 100 11.67 27.50 -27.32
C VAL A 100 12.27 27.07 -25.99
N GLY A 101 13.43 27.63 -25.62
CA GLY A 101 13.96 27.52 -24.27
C GLY A 101 12.99 28.19 -23.30
N GLY A 102 12.13 27.39 -22.69
CA GLY A 102 11.10 27.84 -21.76
C GLY A 102 11.61 27.87 -20.33
N LEU A 103 11.39 28.98 -19.65
CA LEU A 103 11.50 29.12 -18.19
C LEU A 103 10.77 27.95 -17.49
N PRO A 104 11.24 27.50 -16.31
CA PRO A 104 10.56 26.43 -15.57
C PRO A 104 9.10 26.84 -15.35
N GLY A 105 8.18 26.04 -15.88
CA GLY A 105 6.74 26.23 -15.69
C GLY A 105 6.36 26.19 -14.21
N PRO A 106 5.14 26.63 -13.86
CA PRO A 106 4.67 26.57 -12.49
C PRO A 106 4.79 25.14 -11.92
N LEU A 107 5.18 25.05 -10.65
CA LEU A 107 5.35 23.78 -9.94
C LEU A 107 4.09 22.92 -10.08
N PRO A 108 4.21 21.61 -10.41
CA PRO A 108 3.07 20.71 -10.39
C PRO A 108 2.39 20.74 -9.02
N PRO A 109 1.04 20.72 -8.96
CA PRO A 109 0.34 20.63 -7.69
C PRO A 109 0.71 19.33 -6.95
N PRO A 110 0.60 19.33 -5.61
CA PRO A 110 0.85 18.12 -4.84
C PRO A 110 -0.10 17.00 -5.28
N LEU A 111 0.40 15.77 -5.31
CA LEU A 111 -0.41 14.61 -5.62
C LEU A 111 -1.25 14.24 -4.39
N LEU A 112 -2.56 14.44 -4.47
CA LEU A 112 -3.51 14.16 -3.39
C LEU A 112 -4.09 12.75 -3.53
N VAL A 113 -4.41 12.12 -2.41
CA VAL A 113 -5.02 10.79 -2.34
C VAL A 113 -6.26 10.84 -1.47
N THR A 114 -7.35 10.31 -2.02
CA THR A 114 -8.59 10.03 -1.32
C THR A 114 -8.81 8.53 -1.34
N LEU A 115 -9.07 7.93 -0.17
CA LEU A 115 -9.41 6.51 -0.04
C LEU A 115 -10.88 6.39 0.31
N LYS A 116 -11.63 5.68 -0.52
CA LYS A 116 -13.07 5.44 -0.34
C LYS A 116 -13.36 3.97 -0.62
N SER A 117 -14.49 3.50 -0.08
CA SER A 117 -15.04 2.16 -0.27
C SER A 117 -14.19 1.03 0.33
N LEU A 118 -14.70 -0.19 0.21
CA LEU A 118 -13.97 -1.44 0.49
C LEU A 118 -14.12 -2.40 -0.67
N HIS A 119 -13.04 -3.11 -0.98
CA HIS A 119 -12.96 -4.06 -2.06
C HIS A 119 -12.30 -5.36 -1.60
N THR A 120 -12.55 -6.44 -2.33
CA THR A 120 -11.89 -7.74 -2.15
C THR A 120 -11.06 -8.08 -3.38
N MET A 121 -9.96 -8.82 -3.20
CA MET A 121 -9.21 -9.38 -4.33
C MET A 121 -9.77 -10.72 -4.80
N GLN A 122 -10.43 -11.44 -3.90
CA GLN A 122 -11.08 -12.72 -4.17
C GLN A 122 -12.59 -12.57 -4.06
N SER A 123 -13.32 -13.67 -4.20
CA SER A 123 -14.76 -13.72 -3.96
C SER A 123 -15.13 -13.11 -2.60
N ALA A 124 -16.09 -12.18 -2.61
CA ALA A 124 -16.60 -11.55 -1.40
C ALA A 124 -17.17 -12.56 -0.40
N ALA A 125 -17.74 -13.67 -0.87
CA ALA A 125 -18.29 -14.72 0.01
C ALA A 125 -17.23 -15.51 0.79
N LYS A 126 -15.95 -15.43 0.38
CA LYS A 126 -14.81 -16.12 1.01
C LYS A 126 -13.59 -15.20 1.05
N ALA A 127 -13.79 -13.95 1.46
CA ALA A 127 -12.73 -12.96 1.51
C ALA A 127 -11.74 -13.27 2.63
N SER A 128 -10.46 -13.01 2.39
CA SER A 128 -9.42 -13.04 3.43
C SER A 128 -8.70 -11.70 3.60
N VAL A 129 -8.93 -10.78 2.67
CA VAL A 129 -8.34 -9.44 2.62
C VAL A 129 -9.42 -8.48 2.16
N LEU A 130 -9.62 -7.39 2.91
CA LEU A 130 -10.36 -6.21 2.47
C LEU A 130 -9.40 -5.04 2.37
N TYR A 131 -9.56 -4.24 1.31
CA TYR A 131 -8.72 -3.07 1.07
C TYR A 131 -9.54 -1.88 0.60
N ALA A 132 -9.02 -0.68 0.85
CA ALA A 132 -9.55 0.57 0.32
C ALA A 132 -8.70 1.00 -0.89
N PRO A 133 -9.27 1.11 -2.10
CA PRO A 133 -8.57 1.68 -3.24
C PRO A 133 -8.49 3.22 -3.14
N PRO A 134 -7.49 3.85 -3.77
CA PRO A 134 -7.52 5.28 -3.99
C PRO A 134 -8.52 5.65 -5.10
N ILE A 135 -9.19 6.79 -4.94
CA ILE A 135 -9.87 7.45 -6.05
C ILE A 135 -8.78 8.13 -6.89
N ASP A 136 -8.62 7.67 -8.13
CA ASP A 136 -7.56 8.12 -9.02
C ASP A 136 -8.12 8.51 -10.39
N ASN A 137 -7.62 9.61 -10.95
CA ASN A 137 -7.87 10.03 -12.32
C ASN A 137 -6.84 9.46 -13.32
N GLY A 138 -5.96 8.58 -12.84
CA GLY A 138 -4.90 7.89 -13.56
C GLY A 138 -3.51 8.49 -13.34
N ILE A 139 -3.40 9.68 -12.74
CA ILE A 139 -2.10 10.31 -12.47
C ILE A 139 -1.36 9.56 -11.37
N LEU A 140 -2.05 9.19 -10.28
CA LEU A 140 -1.43 8.45 -9.19
C LEU A 140 -0.95 7.07 -9.66
N THR A 141 -1.77 6.36 -10.43
CA THR A 141 -1.40 5.06 -10.99
C THR A 141 -0.17 5.18 -11.88
N LYS A 142 -0.13 6.13 -12.82
CA LYS A 142 1.04 6.34 -13.69
C LYS A 142 2.30 6.69 -12.89
N PHE A 143 2.18 7.58 -11.91
CA PHE A 143 3.28 7.95 -11.04
C PHE A 143 3.86 6.73 -10.30
N CYS A 144 2.98 5.91 -9.73
CA CYS A 144 3.36 4.69 -9.05
C CYS A 144 3.97 3.64 -9.99
N GLU A 145 3.47 3.55 -11.22
CA GLU A 145 4.00 2.66 -12.25
C GLU A 145 5.39 3.09 -12.72
N GLU A 146 5.67 4.39 -12.85
CA GLU A 146 7.01 4.89 -13.18
C GLU A 146 8.02 4.56 -12.06
N LEU A 147 7.64 4.78 -10.79
CA LEU A 147 8.44 4.37 -9.64
C LEU A 147 8.73 2.87 -9.67
N ARG A 148 7.69 2.04 -9.85
CA ARG A 148 7.82 0.59 -9.97
C ARG A 148 8.73 0.20 -11.14
N SER A 149 8.58 0.86 -12.29
CA SER A 149 9.35 0.62 -13.51
C SER A 149 10.84 0.88 -13.30
N ALA A 150 11.21 1.93 -12.58
CA ALA A 150 12.61 2.24 -12.27
C ALA A 150 13.30 1.07 -11.52
N PHE A 151 12.64 0.51 -10.50
CA PHE A 151 13.18 -0.62 -9.74
C PHE A 151 13.19 -1.93 -10.53
N GLN A 152 12.22 -2.14 -11.42
CA GLN A 152 12.19 -3.30 -12.31
C GLN A 152 13.31 -3.24 -13.36
N LYS A 153 13.52 -2.08 -14.00
CA LYS A 153 14.61 -1.85 -14.97
C LYS A 153 15.99 -2.03 -14.34
N ALA A 154 16.13 -1.71 -13.05
CA ALA A 154 17.35 -1.96 -12.30
C ALA A 154 17.53 -3.43 -11.86
N GLY A 155 16.57 -4.31 -12.12
CA GLY A 155 16.63 -5.72 -11.72
C GLY A 155 16.41 -5.97 -10.22
N LEU A 156 16.00 -4.95 -9.46
CA LEU A 156 15.84 -5.00 -8.00
C LEU A 156 14.44 -5.45 -7.56
N MET A 157 13.48 -5.33 -8.47
CA MET A 157 12.07 -5.69 -8.24
C MET A 157 11.61 -6.70 -9.28
N MET A 158 10.81 -7.67 -8.84
CA MET A 158 10.27 -8.67 -9.76
C MET A 158 9.39 -8.03 -10.83
N GLU A 159 9.59 -8.46 -12.07
CA GLU A 159 8.65 -8.21 -13.15
C GLU A 159 7.34 -8.93 -12.87
N ASP A 160 6.25 -8.19 -12.95
CA ASP A 160 4.90 -8.72 -12.87
C ASP A 160 4.07 -8.01 -13.94
N ASN A 161 3.67 -8.78 -14.95
CA ASN A 161 2.97 -8.28 -16.13
C ASN A 161 1.52 -7.86 -15.83
N ARG A 162 1.08 -7.99 -14.58
CA ARG A 162 -0.22 -7.50 -14.14
C ARG A 162 -0.18 -5.99 -13.91
N PRO A 163 -1.26 -5.27 -14.27
CA PRO A 163 -1.43 -3.86 -13.91
C PRO A 163 -1.25 -3.63 -12.42
N LEU A 164 -0.71 -2.46 -12.04
CA LEU A 164 -0.55 -2.11 -10.64
C LEU A 164 -1.93 -1.88 -10.00
N LEU A 165 -2.26 -2.68 -8.98
CA LEU A 165 -3.46 -2.48 -8.18
C LEU A 165 -3.10 -1.72 -6.91
N LEU A 166 -3.28 -0.41 -6.92
CA LEU A 166 -3.09 0.43 -5.73
C LEU A 166 -4.20 0.15 -4.71
N HIS A 167 -3.80 -0.15 -3.48
CA HIS A 167 -4.74 -0.44 -2.41
C HIS A 167 -4.09 -0.27 -1.03
N ALA A 168 -4.87 0.21 -0.06
CA ALA A 168 -4.52 0.19 1.35
C ALA A 168 -5.23 -1.00 2.02
N THR A 169 -4.47 -1.97 2.53
CA THR A 169 -5.09 -3.13 3.21
C THR A 169 -5.65 -2.71 4.56
N ILE A 170 -6.96 -2.88 4.77
CA ILE A 170 -7.68 -2.52 5.99
C ILE A 170 -7.89 -3.74 6.90
N LEU A 171 -8.20 -4.89 6.29
CA LEU A 171 -8.45 -6.14 7.01
C LEU A 171 -7.69 -7.27 6.32
N ASN A 172 -7.02 -8.10 7.11
CA ASN A 172 -6.40 -9.32 6.61
C ASN A 172 -6.45 -10.44 7.66
N THR A 173 -7.15 -11.53 7.34
CA THR A 173 -7.38 -12.64 8.27
C THR A 173 -6.13 -13.48 8.55
N ILE A 174 -5.03 -13.28 7.81
CA ILE A 174 -3.77 -13.99 8.07
C ILE A 174 -3.20 -13.68 9.47
N TYR A 175 -3.57 -12.52 10.03
CA TYR A 175 -3.10 -12.06 11.33
C TYR A 175 -3.92 -12.65 12.49
N VAL A 176 -5.04 -13.32 12.21
CA VAL A 176 -5.82 -14.02 13.22
C VAL A 176 -5.15 -15.34 13.57
N LYS A 177 -4.53 -15.38 14.76
CA LYS A 177 -3.96 -16.62 15.31
C LYS A 177 -5.09 -17.51 15.82
N GLY A 178 -5.25 -18.71 15.26
CA GLY A 178 -6.28 -19.65 15.71
C GLY A 178 -6.09 -20.09 17.18
N LYS A 179 -7.18 -20.07 17.97
CA LYS A 179 -7.23 -20.46 19.40
C LYS A 179 -6.82 -21.92 19.71
N ASN A 180 -6.70 -22.79 18.71
CA ASN A 180 -6.32 -24.20 18.88
C ASN A 180 -4.82 -24.50 18.74
N ALA A 181 -3.95 -23.50 18.85
CA ALA A 181 -2.49 -23.69 18.75
C ALA A 181 -1.88 -24.52 19.91
N SER A 182 -2.62 -24.81 20.98
CA SER A 182 -2.12 -25.50 22.18
C SER A 182 -2.39 -27.02 22.23
N ARG A 183 -3.07 -27.63 21.24
CA ARG A 183 -3.25 -29.09 21.20
C ARG A 183 -2.46 -29.69 20.05
N GLY A 184 -1.36 -30.36 20.40
CA GLY A 184 -0.33 -30.90 19.51
C GLY A 184 -0.85 -31.89 18.47
N GLY A 185 -1.23 -31.39 17.30
CA GLY A 185 -1.52 -32.19 16.11
C GLY A 185 -0.58 -31.82 14.97
N LYS A 186 0.43 -32.64 14.71
CA LYS A 186 1.22 -32.60 13.47
C LYS A 186 0.28 -32.78 12.26
N GLY A 187 0.30 -31.84 11.32
CA GLY A 187 0.08 -32.20 9.91
C GLY A 187 -1.27 -31.92 9.24
N LYS A 188 -2.17 -31.09 9.78
CA LYS A 188 -3.29 -30.55 8.96
C LYS A 188 -3.05 -29.08 8.65
N SER A 189 -2.96 -28.77 7.35
CA SER A 189 -2.94 -27.41 6.81
C SER A 189 -3.95 -26.54 7.56
N ARG A 190 -3.49 -25.47 8.21
CA ARG A 190 -4.37 -24.47 8.81
C ARG A 190 -5.20 -23.89 7.68
N GLU A 191 -6.48 -24.24 7.63
CA GLU A 191 -7.39 -23.62 6.68
C GLU A 191 -7.39 -22.11 6.96
N LYS A 192 -7.12 -21.32 5.91
CA LYS A 192 -7.03 -19.86 6.01
C LYS A 192 -8.41 -19.36 6.43
N LEU A 193 -8.47 -18.60 7.53
CA LEU A 193 -9.72 -17.98 7.95
C LEU A 193 -10.24 -17.11 6.79
N THR A 194 -11.49 -17.32 6.41
CA THR A 194 -12.19 -16.49 5.43
C THR A 194 -13.48 -15.96 6.05
N ILE A 195 -13.97 -14.86 5.49
CA ILE A 195 -15.19 -14.17 5.94
C ILE A 195 -16.10 -13.94 4.73
N ASP A 196 -17.41 -13.93 4.96
CA ASP A 196 -18.35 -13.42 3.97
C ASP A 196 -18.44 -11.90 4.11
N ALA A 197 -17.79 -11.20 3.18
CA ALA A 197 -17.65 -9.76 3.20
C ALA A 197 -18.79 -9.02 2.50
N ARG A 198 -19.75 -9.69 1.85
CA ARG A 198 -20.75 -9.02 0.98
C ARG A 198 -21.47 -7.87 1.69
N GLN A 199 -22.02 -8.14 2.88
CA GLN A 199 -22.69 -7.11 3.69
C GLN A 199 -21.75 -6.03 4.23
N ILE A 200 -20.46 -6.35 4.45
CA ILE A 200 -19.45 -5.36 4.82
C ILE A 200 -19.20 -4.42 3.64
N LEU A 201 -19.03 -4.98 2.43
CA LEU A 201 -18.82 -4.19 1.22
C LEU A 201 -20.01 -3.26 0.97
N ASP A 202 -21.24 -3.77 1.07
CA ASP A 202 -22.46 -2.98 0.89
C ASP A 202 -22.55 -1.83 1.91
N ARG A 203 -22.24 -2.10 3.19
CA ARG A 203 -22.29 -1.08 4.25
C ARG A 203 -21.23 0.02 4.06
N TYR A 204 -20.07 -0.34 3.54
CA TYR A 204 -18.91 0.54 3.43
C TYR A 204 -18.68 1.03 2.00
N GLU A 205 -19.63 0.84 1.07
CA GLU A 205 -19.50 1.21 -0.35
C GLU A 205 -19.10 2.69 -0.53
N ASP A 206 -19.72 3.59 0.24
CA ASP A 206 -19.43 5.03 0.18
C ASP A 206 -18.54 5.54 1.32
N TYR A 207 -17.98 4.64 2.13
CA TYR A 207 -17.24 5.04 3.32
C TYR A 207 -15.90 5.70 2.98
N LEU A 208 -15.68 6.87 3.55
CA LEU A 208 -14.49 7.68 3.35
C LEU A 208 -13.46 7.40 4.45
N TRP A 209 -12.29 6.87 4.06
CA TRP A 209 -11.21 6.56 4.99
C TRP A 209 -10.34 7.78 5.26
N MET A 210 -10.03 8.51 4.19
CA MET A 210 -9.30 9.78 4.18
C MET A 210 -9.58 10.52 2.87
N GLU A 211 -9.53 11.84 2.92
CA GLU A 211 -9.81 12.73 1.77
C GLU A 211 -8.70 13.74 1.58
N ASP A 212 -8.32 13.92 0.31
CA ASP A 212 -7.42 14.95 -0.20
C ASP A 212 -6.10 15.07 0.59
N VAL A 213 -5.54 13.92 0.99
CA VAL A 213 -4.27 13.86 1.71
C VAL A 213 -3.12 13.96 0.72
N PRO A 214 -2.17 14.89 0.89
CA PRO A 214 -0.98 14.95 0.05
C PRO A 214 -0.10 13.72 0.28
N ILE A 215 0.42 13.16 -0.81
CA ILE A 215 1.54 12.22 -0.71
C ILE A 215 2.76 13.02 -0.30
N GLU A 216 3.36 12.62 0.80
CA GLU A 216 4.55 13.28 1.36
C GLU A 216 5.82 12.50 1.04
N LYS A 217 5.76 11.16 1.02
CA LYS A 217 6.94 10.30 0.98
C LYS A 217 6.79 9.06 0.10
N ILE A 218 7.92 8.55 -0.35
CA ILE A 218 8.08 7.21 -0.94
C ILE A 218 9.10 6.47 -0.09
N ALA A 219 8.81 5.21 0.28
CA ALA A 219 9.65 4.45 1.19
C ALA A 219 9.94 3.03 0.69
N ILE A 220 11.11 2.52 1.07
CA ILE A 220 11.41 1.09 1.10
C ILE A 220 11.21 0.62 2.53
N CYS A 221 10.29 -0.30 2.71
CA CYS A 221 9.97 -0.88 4.00
C CYS A 221 10.32 -2.36 4.03
N LYS A 222 10.76 -2.81 5.20
CA LYS A 222 11.00 -4.22 5.50
C LYS A 222 9.70 -4.91 5.88
N MET A 223 9.49 -6.11 5.36
CA MET A 223 8.30 -6.91 5.68
C MET A 223 8.30 -7.36 7.15
N GLY A 224 7.09 -7.43 7.71
CA GLY A 224 6.87 -7.84 9.10
C GLY A 224 6.88 -6.64 10.05
N ALA A 225 5.73 -5.95 10.12
CA ALA A 225 5.52 -4.83 11.03
C ALA A 225 5.90 -5.18 12.48
N LYS A 226 6.43 -4.19 13.20
CA LYS A 226 6.90 -4.29 14.57
C LYS A 226 6.01 -3.44 15.47
N LYS A 227 5.79 -3.95 16.68
CA LYS A 227 5.17 -3.18 17.75
C LYS A 227 6.01 -1.96 18.08
N GLN A 228 5.34 -0.83 18.18
CA GLN A 228 5.88 0.47 18.55
C GLN A 228 5.66 0.71 20.06
N GLU A 229 6.33 1.72 20.62
CA GLU A 229 6.20 2.06 22.04
C GLU A 229 4.78 2.50 22.43
N ASN A 230 4.05 3.11 21.50
CA ASN A 230 2.66 3.52 21.69
C ASN A 230 1.65 2.33 21.61
N GLY A 231 2.14 1.10 21.41
CA GLY A 231 1.32 -0.11 21.30
C GLY A 231 0.74 -0.39 19.91
N ASP A 232 0.93 0.49 18.93
CA ASP A 232 0.57 0.26 17.53
C ASP A 232 1.62 -0.60 16.81
N GLU A 233 1.39 -0.98 15.55
CA GLU A 233 2.40 -1.63 14.71
C GLU A 233 2.72 -0.81 13.46
N ALA A 234 3.99 -0.76 13.09
CA ALA A 234 4.46 -0.09 11.88
C ALA A 234 5.59 -0.89 11.22
N TYR A 235 5.81 -0.65 9.94
CA TYR A 235 6.94 -1.25 9.22
C TYR A 235 8.23 -0.50 9.52
N GLU A 236 9.34 -1.23 9.58
CA GLU A 236 10.69 -0.64 9.63
C GLU A 236 11.01 -0.04 8.26
N VAL A 237 11.37 1.24 8.24
CA VAL A 237 11.73 1.98 7.03
C VAL A 237 13.24 1.87 6.83
N GLU A 238 13.66 1.27 5.73
CA GLU A 238 15.07 1.15 5.35
C GLU A 238 15.57 2.45 4.70
N ALA A 239 14.72 3.09 3.90
CA ALA A 239 14.95 4.40 3.33
C ALA A 239 13.64 5.06 2.89
N GLU A 240 13.62 6.38 2.88
CA GLU A 240 12.53 7.18 2.35
C GLU A 240 13.06 8.44 1.65
N ILE A 241 12.28 8.97 0.73
CA ILE A 241 12.47 10.28 0.09
C ILE A 241 11.18 11.07 0.16
N ASP A 242 11.31 12.39 0.25
CA ASP A 242 10.17 13.31 0.20
C ASP A 242 9.72 13.57 -1.24
N MET A 243 8.46 13.92 -1.41
CA MET A 243 7.89 14.33 -2.70
C MET A 243 8.39 15.71 -3.16
N VAL A 244 9.07 16.47 -2.29
CA VAL A 244 9.38 17.90 -2.46
C VAL A 244 10.82 18.26 -2.12
#